data_AF-X1TYX8-F1
#
_entry.id   AF-X1TYX8-F1
#
_cell.length_a   1.000
_cell.length_b   1.000
_cell.length_c   1.000
_cell.angle_alpha   90.00
_cell.angle_beta   90.00
_cell.angle_gamma   90.00
#
_symmetry.space_group_name_H-M   'P 1'
#
loop_
_entity.id
_entity.type
_entity.pdbx_description
1 polymer ?
#
loop_
_entity_poly.entity_id
_entity_poly.type
_entity_poly.pdbx_seq_one_letter_code
_entity_poly.pdbx_strand_id
1 'polypeptide(L)'
;PKNSAGLDIMVDGGILGNFPIFIFDQQTLNSKGINERVFNTSTIGIRIDTDEQIAQDKLNPQLTPVFINKLSDYVQAFYNIVLENLNRNQLAPEDWQRTISVSNVGIGPKIKRLSQKQKLSLMESGEKAAREYFERSKS
;
A
#
# COMPACT_ATOMS: atom_id res chain seq x y z
N PRO A 1 -28.46 23.52 -8.12
CA PRO A 1 -27.21 24.30 -8.16
C PRO A 1 -26.66 24.37 -9.60
N LYS A 2 -26.57 25.59 -10.16
CA LYS A 2 -26.15 25.91 -11.54
C LYS A 2 -24.78 26.59 -11.52
N ASN A 3 -23.71 25.85 -11.80
CA ASN A 3 -22.48 26.23 -12.53
C ASN A 3 -21.43 25.14 -12.28
N SER A 4 -21.14 24.30 -13.28
CA SER A 4 -20.23 23.15 -13.16
C SER A 4 -18.98 23.27 -14.04
N ALA A 5 -18.70 24.45 -14.59
CA ALA A 5 -17.47 24.70 -15.34
C ALA A 5 -16.32 24.96 -14.33
N GLY A 6 -15.43 23.98 -14.17
CA GLY A 6 -14.23 24.08 -13.33
C GLY A 6 -14.32 23.45 -11.93
N LEU A 7 -15.30 22.57 -11.70
CA LEU A 7 -15.34 21.77 -10.47
C LEU A 7 -14.71 20.39 -10.74
N ASP A 8 -13.55 20.15 -10.13
CA ASP A 8 -12.97 18.81 -10.08
C ASP A 8 -13.70 17.98 -9.03
N ILE A 9 -14.22 16.83 -9.44
CA ILE A 9 -14.83 15.87 -8.53
C ILE A 9 -13.69 15.12 -7.83
N MET A 10 -13.47 15.47 -6.56
CA MET A 10 -12.51 14.78 -5.70
C MET A 10 -13.20 13.61 -5.00
N VAL A 11 -12.76 12.39 -5.32
CA VAL A 11 -13.06 11.18 -4.54
C VAL A 11 -11.89 10.87 -3.61
N ASP A 12 -12.13 10.15 -2.52
CA ASP A 12 -11.07 9.76 -1.59
C ASP A 12 -9.97 9.00 -2.36
N GLY A 13 -8.74 9.51 -2.29
CA GLY A 13 -7.57 8.99 -3.01
C GLY A 13 -7.22 7.55 -2.62
N GLY A 14 -7.79 7.05 -1.52
CA GLY A 14 -7.69 5.66 -1.08
C GLY A 14 -8.28 4.63 -2.05
N ILE A 15 -8.97 5.04 -3.13
CA ILE A 15 -9.43 4.18 -4.24
C ILE A 15 -8.46 4.18 -5.43
N LEU A 16 -7.57 5.19 -5.54
CA LEU A 16 -6.74 5.44 -6.72
C LEU A 16 -5.23 5.22 -6.48
N GLY A 17 -4.76 5.21 -5.24
CA GLY A 17 -3.38 4.81 -4.90
C GLY A 17 -3.08 4.87 -3.40
N ASN A 18 -2.93 3.72 -2.74
CA ASN A 18 -2.83 3.64 -1.28
C ASN A 18 -1.41 3.82 -0.73
N PHE A 19 -0.40 3.96 -1.61
CA PHE A 19 0.99 4.08 -1.19
C PHE A 19 1.86 4.78 -2.25
N PRO A 20 1.63 6.08 -2.52
CA PRO A 20 2.34 6.80 -3.57
C PRO A 20 3.74 7.27 -3.09
N ILE A 21 4.58 6.35 -2.62
CA ILE A 21 5.93 6.69 -2.08
C ILE A 21 6.81 7.42 -3.11
N PHE A 22 6.53 7.22 -4.40
CA PHE A 22 7.21 7.88 -5.51
C PHE A 22 7.04 9.40 -5.56
N ILE A 23 6.05 9.98 -4.88
CA ILE A 23 5.85 11.44 -4.88
C ILE A 23 6.97 12.19 -4.15
N PHE A 24 7.74 11.48 -3.32
CA PHE A 24 8.86 12.04 -2.57
C PHE A 24 10.19 11.93 -3.33
N ASP A 25 10.16 11.44 -4.57
CA ASP A 25 11.33 11.27 -5.43
C ASP A 25 11.50 12.41 -6.41
N GLN A 26 12.70 12.52 -6.96
CA GLN A 26 13.01 13.47 -8.01
C GLN A 26 12.87 12.81 -9.39
N GLN A 27 12.36 13.57 -10.35
CA GLN A 27 12.44 13.22 -11.77
C GLN A 27 13.59 13.99 -12.42
N THR A 28 14.48 13.28 -13.10
CA THR A 28 15.60 13.86 -13.85
C THR A 28 15.58 13.36 -15.29
N LEU A 29 16.37 13.97 -16.17
CA LEU A 29 16.63 13.47 -17.51
C LEU A 29 17.99 12.80 -17.53
N ASN A 30 18.06 11.57 -18.02
CA ASN A 30 19.34 10.91 -18.25
C ASN A 30 20.05 11.50 -19.47
N SER A 31 21.29 11.06 -19.74
CA SER A 31 22.11 11.54 -20.86
C SER A 31 21.49 11.30 -22.26
N LYS A 32 20.38 10.53 -22.35
CA LYS A 32 19.62 10.26 -23.58
C LYS A 32 18.32 11.06 -23.65
N GLY A 33 18.06 11.97 -22.71
CA GLY A 33 16.83 12.77 -22.65
C GLY A 33 15.60 11.97 -22.23
N ILE A 34 15.78 10.82 -21.56
CA ILE A 34 14.69 10.00 -21.04
C ILE A 34 14.49 10.35 -19.57
N ASN A 35 13.23 10.51 -19.16
CA ASN A 35 12.86 10.71 -17.76
C ASN A 35 13.30 9.51 -16.92
N GLU A 36 14.08 9.78 -15.88
CA GLU A 36 14.59 8.83 -14.92
C GLU A 36 14.16 9.26 -13.52
N ARG A 37 13.73 8.27 -12.72
CA ARG A 37 13.32 8.48 -11.33
C ARG A 37 14.54 8.31 -10.44
N VAL A 38 14.86 9.34 -9.66
CA VAL A 38 15.91 9.31 -8.64
C VAL A 38 15.25 9.13 -7.28
N PHE A 39 15.45 7.96 -6.68
CA PHE A 39 14.86 7.61 -5.39
C PHE A 39 15.43 8.45 -4.25
N ASN A 40 14.54 8.98 -3.41
CA ASN A 40 14.92 9.67 -2.20
C ASN A 40 15.18 8.66 -1.07
N THR A 41 16.46 8.49 -0.73
CA THR A 41 16.94 7.58 0.33
C THR A 41 16.55 8.02 1.74
N SER A 42 16.12 9.27 1.93
CA SER A 42 15.64 9.80 3.20
C SER A 42 14.13 9.69 3.37
N THR A 43 13.41 9.11 2.40
CA THR A 43 11.98 8.79 2.52
C THR A 43 11.81 7.42 3.15
N ILE A 44 11.00 7.32 4.20
CA ILE A 44 10.55 6.05 4.78
C ILE A 44 9.04 5.95 4.56
N GLY A 45 8.61 4.87 3.91
CA GLY A 45 7.19 4.55 3.76
C GLY A 45 6.73 3.53 4.80
N ILE A 46 5.48 3.64 5.25
CA ILE A 46 4.85 2.66 6.14
C ILE A 46 3.59 2.15 5.45
N ARG A 47 3.53 0.84 5.20
CA ARG A 47 2.40 0.19 4.53
C ARG A 47 1.79 -0.85 5.45
N ILE A 48 0.46 -0.86 5.56
CA ILE A 48 -0.28 -1.84 6.37
C ILE A 48 -0.97 -2.82 5.42
N ASP A 49 -0.66 -4.11 5.53
CA ASP A 49 -1.22 -5.17 4.68
C ASP A 49 -1.60 -6.41 5.47
N THR A 50 -2.24 -7.38 4.81
CA THR A 50 -2.44 -8.71 5.40
C THR A 50 -1.13 -9.50 5.43
N ASP A 51 -1.03 -10.46 6.35
CA ASP A 51 0.14 -11.33 6.44
C ASP A 51 0.38 -12.11 5.13
N GLU A 52 -0.70 -12.52 4.46
CA GLU A 52 -0.63 -13.21 3.17
C GLU A 52 -0.02 -12.31 2.09
N GLN A 53 -0.38 -11.02 2.05
CA GLN A 53 0.18 -10.07 1.09
C GLN A 53 1.67 -9.83 1.39
N ILE A 54 2.05 -9.64 2.66
CA ILE A 54 3.45 -9.47 3.06
C ILE A 54 4.29 -10.70 2.68
N ALA A 55 3.73 -11.92 2.79
CA ALA A 55 4.39 -13.15 2.38
C ALA A 55 4.48 -13.30 0.86
N GLN A 56 3.43 -12.93 0.12
CA GLN A 56 3.40 -12.94 -1.35
C GLN A 56 4.39 -11.95 -1.96
N ASP A 57 4.50 -10.75 -1.38
CA ASP A 57 5.47 -9.72 -1.80
C ASP A 57 6.93 -10.23 -1.70
N LYS A 58 7.20 -11.20 -0.81
CA LYS A 58 8.51 -11.85 -0.71
C LYS A 58 8.75 -12.93 -1.77
N LEU A 59 7.70 -13.44 -2.43
CA LEU A 59 7.75 -14.66 -3.24
C LEU A 59 7.48 -14.42 -4.73
N ASN A 60 6.46 -13.65 -5.11
CA ASN A 60 6.14 -13.31 -6.51
C ASN A 60 4.96 -12.31 -6.58
N PRO A 61 5.06 -11.22 -7.36
CA PRO A 61 3.98 -10.25 -7.55
C PRO A 61 2.99 -10.68 -8.64
N GLN A 62 2.39 -11.88 -8.56
CA GLN A 62 1.37 -12.33 -9.52
C GLN A 62 0.14 -12.98 -8.89
N LEU A 63 -0.98 -12.81 -9.60
CA LEU A 63 -2.37 -12.90 -9.14
C LEU A 63 -2.85 -14.32 -8.84
N THR A 64 -3.59 -14.45 -7.74
CA THR A 64 -4.39 -15.66 -7.45
C THR A 64 -5.84 -15.42 -7.89
N PRO A 65 -6.47 -16.33 -8.67
CA PRO A 65 -7.86 -16.18 -9.10
C PRO A 65 -8.84 -16.23 -7.92
N VAL A 66 -9.86 -15.36 -7.95
CA VAL A 66 -10.96 -15.35 -6.97
C VAL A 66 -12.22 -15.94 -7.62
N PHE A 67 -12.77 -17.01 -7.04
CA PHE A 67 -14.05 -17.59 -7.46
C PHE A 67 -15.22 -16.86 -6.77
N ILE A 68 -16.26 -16.49 -7.54
CA ILE A 68 -17.43 -15.74 -7.05
C ILE A 68 -18.65 -16.66 -7.06
N ASN A 69 -19.24 -16.93 -5.90
CA ASN A 69 -20.45 -17.76 -5.77
C ASN A 69 -21.62 -17.02 -5.05
N LYS A 70 -21.37 -15.91 -4.35
CA LYS A 70 -22.36 -15.15 -3.56
C LYS A 70 -22.09 -13.64 -3.56
N LEU A 71 -23.08 -12.83 -3.12
CA LEU A 71 -22.93 -11.37 -3.01
C LEU A 71 -21.78 -10.94 -2.07
N SER A 72 -21.49 -11.72 -1.04
CA SER A 72 -20.29 -11.54 -0.19
C SER A 72 -19.00 -11.66 -1.00
N ASP A 73 -18.95 -12.61 -1.91
CA ASP A 73 -17.80 -12.90 -2.77
C ASP A 73 -17.63 -11.79 -3.80
N TYR A 74 -18.74 -11.18 -4.26
CA TYR A 74 -18.71 -9.99 -5.10
C TYR A 74 -18.16 -8.76 -4.36
N VAL A 75 -18.60 -8.49 -3.12
CA VAL A 75 -18.05 -7.40 -2.30
C VAL A 75 -16.56 -7.64 -2.01
N GLN A 76 -16.18 -8.89 -1.78
CA GLN A 76 -14.79 -9.28 -1.57
C GLN A 76 -13.96 -9.19 -2.86
N ALA A 77 -14.51 -9.57 -4.01
CA ALA A 77 -13.88 -9.42 -5.32
C ALA A 77 -13.76 -7.95 -5.73
N PHE A 78 -14.78 -7.12 -5.47
CA PHE A 78 -14.72 -5.67 -5.67
C PHE A 78 -13.65 -5.04 -4.77
N TYR A 79 -13.61 -5.43 -3.50
CA TYR A 79 -12.57 -5.01 -2.58
C TYR A 79 -11.17 -5.46 -3.03
N ASN A 80 -11.03 -6.69 -3.52
CA ASN A 80 -9.78 -7.20 -4.08
C ASN A 80 -9.39 -6.45 -5.35
N ILE A 81 -10.32 -6.11 -6.25
CA ILE A 81 -10.07 -5.29 -7.45
C ILE A 81 -9.66 -3.87 -7.07
N VAL A 82 -10.23 -3.30 -6.01
CA VAL A 82 -9.79 -2.01 -5.45
C VAL A 82 -8.37 -2.16 -4.92
N LEU A 83 -8.09 -3.13 -4.04
CA LEU A 83 -6.72 -3.41 -3.57
C LEU A 83 -5.73 -3.68 -4.70
N GLU A 84 -6.14 -4.39 -5.75
CA GLU A 84 -5.34 -4.75 -6.91
C GLU A 84 -5.05 -3.52 -7.79
N ASN A 85 -6.03 -2.64 -7.99
CA ASN A 85 -5.81 -1.34 -8.64
C ASN A 85 -4.95 -0.40 -7.77
N LEU A 86 -5.04 -0.50 -6.44
CA LEU A 86 -4.19 0.23 -5.50
C LEU A 86 -2.74 -0.29 -5.51
N ASN A 87 -2.55 -1.59 -5.75
CA ASN A 87 -1.25 -2.26 -5.90
C ASN A 87 -0.67 -2.17 -7.32
N ARG A 88 -1.35 -1.47 -8.26
CA ARG A 88 -0.89 -1.30 -9.65
C ARG A 88 0.36 -0.41 -9.79
N ASN A 89 0.85 0.14 -8.69
CA ASN A 89 2.20 0.66 -8.60
C ASN A 89 3.14 -0.52 -8.31
N GLN A 90 3.82 -1.02 -9.33
CA GLN A 90 4.96 -1.92 -9.12
C GLN A 90 6.05 -1.14 -8.39
N LEU A 91 6.03 -1.21 -7.06
CA LEU A 91 7.08 -0.68 -6.21
C LEU A 91 8.40 -1.27 -6.70
N ALA A 92 9.34 -0.38 -7.03
CA ALA A 92 10.67 -0.80 -7.42
C ALA A 92 11.39 -1.43 -6.23
N PRO A 93 12.45 -2.23 -6.42
CA PRO A 93 13.24 -2.78 -5.32
C PRO A 93 13.66 -1.73 -4.28
N GLU A 94 14.00 -0.51 -4.72
CA GLU A 94 14.36 0.63 -3.89
C GLU A 94 13.18 1.13 -3.04
N ASP A 95 11.95 1.06 -3.56
CA ASP A 95 10.75 1.38 -2.80
C ASP A 95 10.51 0.38 -1.68
N TRP A 96 10.74 -0.91 -1.92
CA TRP A 96 10.69 -1.95 -0.89
C TRP A 96 11.78 -1.80 0.16
N GLN A 97 12.99 -1.40 -0.25
CA GLN A 97 14.09 -1.19 0.68
C GLN A 97 13.80 -0.09 1.69
N ARG A 98 13.00 0.90 1.32
CA ARG A 98 12.62 2.04 2.18
C ARG A 98 11.20 1.96 2.75
N THR A 99 10.57 0.79 2.69
CA THR A 99 9.20 0.57 3.18
C THR A 99 9.20 -0.37 4.38
N ILE A 100 8.53 0.07 5.45
CA ILE A 100 8.19 -0.76 6.60
C ILE A 100 6.82 -1.40 6.31
N SER A 101 6.82 -2.72 6.12
CA SER A 101 5.60 -3.51 5.96
C SER A 101 5.06 -3.93 7.32
N VAL A 102 3.86 -3.46 7.67
CA VAL A 102 3.19 -3.71 8.94
C VAL A 102 2.02 -4.68 8.73
N SER A 103 2.00 -5.76 9.48
CA SER A 103 0.86 -6.68 9.48
C SER A 103 -0.37 -6.04 10.10
N ASN A 104 -1.52 -6.19 9.46
CA ASN A 104 -2.81 -5.82 10.03
C ASN A 104 -3.30 -6.81 11.10
N VAL A 105 -2.54 -7.87 11.41
CA VAL A 105 -2.84 -8.90 12.41
C VAL A 105 -4.25 -9.50 12.25
N GLY A 106 -4.68 -9.70 11.00
CA GLY A 106 -6.00 -10.23 10.65
C GLY A 106 -7.15 -9.25 10.88
N ILE A 107 -6.84 -7.97 11.16
CA ILE A 107 -7.84 -6.91 11.27
C ILE A 107 -8.10 -6.36 9.88
N GLY A 108 -9.14 -6.92 9.26
CA GLY A 108 -9.66 -6.40 8.00
C GLY A 108 -10.21 -4.97 8.13
N PRO A 109 -10.50 -4.30 7.00
CA PRO A 109 -10.94 -2.89 6.91
C PRO A 109 -12.37 -2.65 7.43
N LYS A 110 -12.86 -3.44 8.39
CA LYS A 110 -14.25 -3.44 8.81
C LYS A 110 -14.69 -2.03 9.21
N ILE A 111 -15.86 -1.61 8.73
CA ILE A 111 -16.56 -0.34 9.01
C ILE A 111 -17.08 -0.29 10.47
N LYS A 112 -16.40 -0.93 11.42
CA LYS A 112 -16.76 -0.98 12.84
C LYS A 112 -15.60 -0.49 13.69
N ARG A 113 -15.93 0.14 14.83
CA ARG A 113 -14.92 0.61 15.80
C ARG A 113 -14.05 -0.54 16.26
N LEU A 114 -12.73 -0.35 16.19
CA LEU A 114 -11.74 -1.26 16.76
C LEU A 114 -11.88 -1.31 18.28
N SER A 115 -11.86 -2.53 18.83
CA SER A 115 -11.73 -2.73 20.28
C SER A 115 -10.37 -2.27 20.78
N GLN A 116 -10.25 -2.00 22.08
CA GLN A 116 -8.96 -1.62 22.68
C GLN A 116 -7.89 -2.68 22.45
N LYS A 117 -8.26 -3.97 22.55
CA LYS A 117 -7.37 -5.10 22.26
C LYS A 117 -6.84 -5.05 20.83
N GLN A 118 -7.71 -4.83 19.85
CA GLN A 118 -7.31 -4.74 18.43
C GLN A 118 -6.37 -3.56 18.15
N LYS A 119 -6.62 -2.40 18.79
CA LYS A 119 -5.71 -1.25 18.67
C LYS A 119 -4.32 -1.56 19.22
N LEU A 120 -4.25 -2.17 20.40
CA LEU A 120 -2.98 -2.56 21.00
C LEU A 120 -2.23 -3.56 20.11
N SER A 121 -2.91 -4.56 19.56
CA SER A 121 -2.28 -5.52 18.65
C SER A 121 -1.74 -4.87 17.35
N LEU A 122 -2.43 -3.86 16.80
CA LEU A 122 -1.88 -3.09 15.67
C LEU A 122 -0.67 -2.25 16.04
N MET A 123 -0.68 -1.64 17.23
CA MET A 123 0.46 -0.85 17.72
C MET A 123 1.69 -1.74 17.95
N GLU A 124 1.50 -2.91 18.57
CA GLU A 124 2.57 -3.90 18.78
C GLU A 124 3.11 -4.43 17.45
N SER A 125 2.23 -4.70 16.47
CA SER A 125 2.62 -5.08 15.11
C SER A 125 3.50 -3.99 14.46
N GLY A 126 3.08 -2.73 14.55
CA GLY A 126 3.84 -1.59 14.01
C GLY A 126 5.19 -1.40 14.68
N GLU A 127 5.25 -1.51 16.01
CA GLU A 127 6.52 -1.43 16.76
C GLU A 127 7.49 -2.54 16.32
N LYS A 128 7.00 -3.78 16.25
CA LYS A 128 7.79 -4.93 15.82
C LYS A 128 8.35 -4.73 14.41
N ALA A 129 7.49 -4.36 13.45
CA ALA A 129 7.89 -4.16 12.06
C ALA A 129 8.93 -3.03 11.92
N ALA A 130 8.77 -1.92 12.64
CA ALA A 130 9.74 -0.83 12.63
C ALA A 130 11.08 -1.26 13.23
N ARG A 131 11.07 -1.98 14.35
CA ARG A 131 12.28 -2.51 14.99
C ARG A 131 13.06 -3.43 14.05
N GLU A 132 12.38 -4.40 13.44
CA GLU A 132 12.98 -5.34 12.49
C GLU A 132 13.59 -4.61 11.27
N TYR A 133 12.90 -3.59 10.75
CA TYR A 133 13.39 -2.76 9.65
C TYR A 133 14.71 -2.05 10.01
N PHE A 134 14.74 -1.35 11.15
CA PHE A 134 15.94 -0.62 11.56
C PHE A 134 17.09 -1.54 12.00
N GLU A 135 16.80 -2.73 12.50
CA GLU A 135 17.83 -3.74 12.81
C GLU A 135 18.48 -4.27 11.53
N ARG A 136 17.70 -4.55 10.47
CA ARG A 136 18.24 -4.98 9.16
C ARG A 136 19.16 -3.91 8.54
N SER A 137 18.87 -2.64 8.75
CA SER A 137 19.64 -1.52 8.17
C SER A 137 21.01 -1.29 8.82
N LYS A 138 21.31 -1.98 9.93
CA LYS A 138 22.60 -1.87 10.63
C LYS A 138 23.64 -2.90 10.19
N SER A 139 23.24 -3.94 9.46
CA SER A 139 24.11 -4.99 8.89
C SER A 139 24.50 -4.68 7.45
#